data_AF-A0A5E4C462-F1
#
_entry.id   AF-A0A5E4C462-F1
#
_cell.length_a   1.000
_cell.length_b   1.000
_cell.length_c   1.000
_cell.angle_alpha   90.00
_cell.angle_beta   90.00
_cell.angle_gamma   90.00
#
_symmetry.space_group_name_H-M   'P 1'
#
loop_
_entity.id
_entity.type
_entity.pdbx_description
1 polymer ?
#
loop_
_entity_poly.entity_id
_entity_poly.type
_entity_poly.pdbx_seq_one_letter_code
_entity_poly.pdbx_strand_id
1 'polypeptide(L)' 'SDAAEYGGHQRLDHNTDFFSEALEHNGRHYSLLVYIPSRVALILQNVDLPN' A
#
# COMPACT_ATOMS: atom_id res chain seq x y z
N SER A 1 -6.66 2.32 -8.04
CA SER A 1 -7.28 2.54 -9.37
C SER A 1 -6.90 1.47 -10.41
N ASP A 2 -6.03 0.49 -10.09
CA ASP A 2 -5.58 -0.52 -11.07
C ASP A 2 -6.46 -1.79 -11.14
N ALA A 3 -7.49 -1.90 -10.30
CA ALA A 3 -8.38 -3.05 -10.32
C ALA A 3 -9.18 -3.11 -11.65
N ALA A 4 -9.54 -4.33 -12.08
CA ALA A 4 -10.13 -4.56 -13.40
C ALA A 4 -11.47 -3.83 -13.58
N GLU A 5 -12.27 -3.71 -12.52
CA GLU A 5 -13.55 -3.00 -12.51
C GLU A 5 -13.42 -1.49 -12.76
N TYR A 6 -12.22 -0.92 -12.57
CA TYR A 6 -11.90 0.47 -12.87
C TYR A 6 -11.14 0.63 -14.21
N GLY A 7 -11.02 -0.44 -15.00
CA GLY A 7 -10.29 -0.44 -16.27
C GLY A 7 -8.77 -0.46 -16.12
N GLY A 8 -8.25 -0.86 -14.94
CA GLY A 8 -6.83 -1.03 -14.71
C GLY A 8 -6.30 -2.38 -15.21
N HIS A 9 -5.03 -2.66 -14.89
CA HIS A 9 -4.32 -3.85 -15.36
C HIS A 9 -4.31 -5.01 -14.36
N GLN A 10 -4.99 -4.89 -13.21
CA GLN A 10 -5.08 -5.91 -12.15
C GLN A 10 -3.71 -6.45 -11.72
N ARG A 11 -2.71 -5.56 -11.56
CA ARG A 11 -1.33 -5.96 -11.28
C ARG A 11 -1.05 -6.22 -9.79
N LEU A 12 -1.97 -5.84 -8.91
CA LEU A 12 -1.83 -5.99 -7.47
C LEU A 12 -2.60 -7.21 -6.98
N ASP A 13 -2.00 -7.96 -6.06
CA ASP A 13 -2.70 -8.95 -5.25
C ASP A 13 -3.21 -8.29 -3.96
N HIS A 14 -4.53 -8.14 -3.83
CA HIS A 14 -5.16 -7.49 -2.68
C HIS A 14 -5.06 -8.30 -1.37
N ASN A 15 -4.56 -9.54 -1.41
CA ASN A 15 -4.31 -10.36 -0.20
C ASN A 15 -2.89 -10.19 0.35
N THR A 16 -2.06 -9.33 -0.26
CA THR A 16 -0.70 -9.05 0.24
C THR A 16 -0.77 -8.17 1.50
N ASP A 17 -0.15 -8.63 2.58
CA ASP A 17 0.05 -7.83 3.78
C ASP A 17 1.20 -6.83 3.59
N PHE A 18 0.98 -5.59 4.02
CA PHE A 18 1.99 -4.52 4.01
C PHE A 18 2.35 -4.14 5.44
N PHE A 19 3.55 -4.52 5.88
CA PHE A 19 4.03 -4.21 7.23
C PHE A 19 4.79 -2.87 7.25
N SER A 20 4.45 -2.01 8.21
CA SER A 20 5.26 -0.84 8.53
C SER A 20 6.26 -1.17 9.63
N GLU A 21 7.55 -1.07 9.33
CA GLU A 21 8.63 -1.36 10.28
C GLU A 21 9.18 -0.08 10.90
N ALA A 22 9.90 -0.21 12.04
CA ALA A 22 10.54 0.89 12.75
C ALA A 22 11.77 1.42 12.00
N LEU A 23 11.54 1.92 10.79
CA LEU A 23 12.53 2.46 9.88
C LEU A 23 12.11 3.87 9.48
N GLU A 24 12.91 4.86 9.88
CA GLU A 24 12.62 6.25 9.58
C GLU A 24 12.70 6.54 8.08
N HIS A 25 11.66 7.17 7.54
CA HIS A 25 11.63 7.62 6.15
C HIS A 25 10.80 8.90 6.00
N ASN A 26 11.36 9.92 5.33
CA ASN A 26 10.71 11.22 5.11
C ASN A 26 10.12 11.86 6.39
N GLY A 27 10.82 11.76 7.52
CA GLY A 27 10.41 12.32 8.81
C GLY A 27 9.27 11.57 9.51
N ARG A 28 8.99 10.32 9.12
CA ARG A 28 8.03 9.42 9.78
C ARG A 28 8.78 8.29 10.47
N HIS A 29 8.40 7.95 11.71
CA HIS A 29 9.07 6.93 12.53
C HIS A 29 8.97 5.51 11.99
N TYR A 30 7.95 5.23 11.17
CA TYR A 30 7.71 3.93 10.57
C TYR A 30 7.50 4.08 9.07
N SER A 31 7.90 3.08 8.31
CA SER A 31 7.76 3.04 6.85
C SER A 31 7.46 1.63 6.35
N LEU A 32 6.86 1.55 5.16
CA LEU A 32 6.54 0.29 4.49
C LEU A 32 7.07 0.33 3.06
N LEU A 33 7.24 -0.85 2.47
CA LEU A 33 7.55 -1.00 1.05
C LEU A 33 6.28 -1.33 0.28
N VAL A 34 6.08 -0.70 -0.88
CA VAL A 34 4.92 -0.94 -1.73
C VAL A 34 5.32 -0.99 -3.20
N TYR A 35 4.70 -1.90 -3.95
CA TYR A 35 4.76 -1.89 -5.41
C TYR A 35 3.66 -0.98 -5.97
N ILE A 36 4.04 0.18 -6.51
CA ILE A 36 3.12 1.14 -7.14
C ILE A 36 3.41 1.26 -8.64
N PRO A 37 2.52 0.78 -9.54
CA PRO A 37 2.72 0.91 -10.97
C PRO A 37 2.54 2.35 -11.47
N SER A 38 3.07 2.63 -12.68
CA SER A 38 2.89 3.92 -13.36
C SER A 38 1.39 4.26 -13.52
N ARG A 39 1.02 5.50 -13.18
CA ARG A 39 -0.34 6.06 -13.26
C ARG A 39 -1.38 5.32 -12.42
N VAL A 40 -0.99 4.71 -11.30
CA VAL A 40 -1.90 4.07 -10.35
C VAL A 40 -1.96 4.86 -9.04
N ALA A 41 -3.14 4.99 -8.47
CA ALA A 41 -3.35 5.45 -7.10
C ALA A 41 -3.75 4.27 -6.21
N LEU A 42 -3.20 4.22 -5.00
CA LEU A 42 -3.48 3.23 -3.95
C LEU A 42 -3.91 3.95 -2.66
N ILE A 43 -4.85 3.37 -1.93
CA ILE A 43 -5.25 3.79 -0.58
C ILE A 43 -5.05 2.57 0.32
N LEU A 44 -4.29 2.72 1.41
CA LEU A 44 -3.97 1.64 2.35
C LEU A 44 -4.58 1.95 3.72
N GLN A 45 -5.09 0.93 4.39
CA GLN A 45 -5.62 1.01 5.76
C GLN A 45 -4.68 0.27 6.70
N ASN A 46 -4.31 0.88 7.83
CA ASN A 46 -3.73 0.14 8.95
C ASN A 46 -4.87 -0.62 9.66
N VAL A 47 -4.72 -1.95 9.78
CA VAL A 47 -5.74 -2.87 10.32
C VAL A 47 -5.46 -3.30 11.76
N ASP A 48 -4.36 -2.84 12.36
CA ASP A 48 -4.08 -3.10 13.76
C ASP A 48 -5.13 -2.42 14.65
N LEU A 49 -5.43 -3.06 15.79
CA LEU A 49 -6.34 -2.47 16.76
C LEU A 49 -5.77 -1.13 17.25
N PRO A 50 -6.58 -0.07 17.35
CA PRO A 50 -6.15 1.15 17.99
C PRO A 50 -5.76 0.83 19.44
N ASN A 51 -4.59 1.33 19.86
CA ASN A 51 -4.14 1.27 21.25
C ASN A 51 -5.09 2.02 22.20
#